data_AF-A0A955VSY5-F1
#
_entry.id   AF-A0A955VSY5-F1
#
_cell.length_a   1.000
_cell.length_b   1.000
_cell.length_c   1.000
_cell.angle_alpha   90.00
_cell.angle_beta   90.00
_cell.angle_gamma   90.00
#
_symmetry.space_group_name_H-M   'P 1'
#
loop_
_entity.id
_entity.type
_entity.pdbx_description
1 polymer ?
#
loop_
_entity_poly.entity_id
_entity_poly.type
_entity_poly.pdbx_seq_one_letter_code
_entity_poly.pdbx_strand_id
1 'polypeptide(L)'
;MFQRLTLLALGLVGLLVAGPALAAEPCAEMVRLQAAHTAHAALPDSNPATLNRLLTDALTARDACFKKYQWSREVDAAVNALAHPVYVVPASAITSGALRQSPNAYDYDLFAEIPGHGKVIWGVASLPCTLLDGKCFNPGPAAPNMYIDTRVTIDGREVVIQIRGEESKRMAATTVALRILHERFEEAFKKPLAELSGHLAAINLANFQQEFAERRYKKGQSEDEAKQGAIRAISFGKHRMAPPFNYRAFTVVLGDWEQQKLKLSGDREAVEYRVPAKVDITAKDRQP
;
A
#
# COMPACT_ATOMS: atom_id res chain seq x y z
N MET A 1 11.94 4.29 -33.57
CA MET A 1 12.39 5.60 -33.04
C MET A 1 11.25 6.60 -32.82
N PHE A 2 9.97 6.17 -32.73
CA PHE A 2 8.82 7.05 -32.49
C PHE A 2 7.85 6.39 -31.49
N GLN A 3 8.21 6.39 -30.20
CA GLN A 3 7.29 5.97 -29.13
C GLN A 3 7.53 6.68 -27.78
N ARG A 4 8.49 7.61 -27.70
CA ARG A 4 8.84 8.33 -26.45
C ARG A 4 8.13 9.68 -26.25
N LEU A 5 7.29 10.11 -27.20
CA LEU A 5 6.62 11.42 -27.13
C LEU A 5 5.24 11.41 -26.45
N THR A 6 4.64 10.24 -26.22
CA THR A 6 3.24 10.17 -25.73
C THR A 6 3.10 10.22 -24.20
N LEU A 7 4.17 9.93 -23.44
CA LEU A 7 4.14 9.93 -21.97
C LEU A 7 4.35 11.33 -21.34
N LEU A 8 4.90 12.28 -22.09
CA LEU A 8 5.01 13.69 -21.66
C LEU A 8 3.65 14.41 -21.70
N ALA A 9 2.70 13.94 -22.52
CA ALA A 9 1.40 14.59 -22.66
C ALA A 9 0.49 14.41 -21.44
N LEU A 10 0.54 13.26 -20.74
CA LEU A 10 -0.37 12.99 -19.61
C LEU A 10 0.03 13.70 -18.30
N GLY A 11 1.32 13.99 -18.12
CA GLY A 11 1.79 14.83 -17.01
C GLY A 11 1.49 16.33 -17.22
N LEU A 12 1.52 16.80 -18.47
CA LEU A 12 1.13 18.17 -18.82
C LEU A 12 -0.38 18.40 -18.81
N VAL A 13 -1.20 17.39 -19.12
CA VAL A 13 -2.66 17.55 -19.18
C VAL A 13 -3.29 17.73 -17.79
N GLY A 14 -2.70 17.14 -16.73
CA GLY A 14 -3.10 17.45 -15.35
C GLY A 14 -2.75 18.88 -14.89
N LEU A 15 -1.81 19.51 -15.59
CA LEU A 15 -1.32 20.87 -15.34
C LEU A 15 -2.12 21.95 -16.09
N LEU A 16 -2.88 21.56 -17.12
CA LEU A 16 -3.71 22.47 -17.93
C LEU A 16 -5.12 22.67 -17.39
N VAL A 17 -5.54 21.93 -16.34
CA VAL A 17 -6.90 22.02 -15.76
C VAL A 17 -6.93 22.88 -14.49
N ALA A 18 -5.78 23.21 -13.91
CA ALA A 18 -5.73 24.08 -12.74
C ALA A 18 -5.74 25.55 -13.20
N GLY A 19 -6.84 26.24 -12.88
CA GLY A 19 -7.21 27.57 -13.38
C GLY A 19 -6.26 28.72 -12.98
N PRO A 20 -6.76 29.99 -12.97
CA PRO A 20 -5.93 31.21 -12.94
C PRO A 20 -4.99 31.37 -11.73
N ALA A 21 -5.08 30.48 -10.74
CA ALA A 21 -4.23 30.49 -9.55
C ALA A 21 -2.82 29.90 -9.79
N LEU A 22 -2.59 29.08 -10.83
CA LEU A 22 -1.26 28.60 -11.22
C LEU A 22 -0.45 29.61 -12.07
N ALA A 23 -1.08 30.69 -12.56
CA ALA A 23 -0.40 31.75 -13.30
C ALA A 23 0.35 32.75 -12.39
N ALA A 24 0.28 32.57 -11.06
CA ALA A 24 1.01 33.40 -10.11
C ALA A 24 2.46 32.94 -9.94
N GLU A 25 3.40 33.90 -10.02
CA GLU A 25 4.86 33.69 -10.11
C GLU A 25 5.48 32.61 -9.19
N PRO A 26 5.17 32.49 -7.88
CA PRO A 26 5.83 31.47 -7.05
C PRO A 26 5.35 30.04 -7.32
N CYS A 27 4.11 29.87 -7.78
CA CYS A 27 3.53 28.54 -8.01
C CYS A 27 3.90 28.03 -9.42
N ALA A 28 4.05 28.94 -10.39
CA ALA A 28 4.62 28.62 -11.70
C ALA A 28 6.09 28.16 -11.60
N GLU A 29 6.88 28.79 -10.73
CA GLU A 29 8.28 28.40 -10.53
C GLU A 29 8.42 27.04 -9.84
N MET A 30 7.56 26.72 -8.86
CA MET A 30 7.49 25.38 -8.26
C MET A 30 7.25 24.30 -9.32
N VAL A 31 6.26 24.51 -10.19
CA VAL A 31 5.93 23.58 -11.30
C VAL A 31 7.11 23.44 -12.27
N ARG A 32 7.77 24.55 -12.61
CA ARG A 32 8.93 24.56 -13.51
C ARG A 32 10.11 23.78 -12.92
N LEU A 33 10.41 23.99 -11.64
CA LEU A 33 11.47 23.29 -10.93
C LEU A 33 11.15 21.79 -10.76
N GLN A 34 9.88 21.44 -10.59
CA GLN A 34 9.42 20.05 -10.54
C GLN A 34 9.55 19.35 -11.90
N ALA A 35 9.20 20.03 -12.99
CA ALA A 35 9.44 19.53 -14.35
C ALA A 35 10.94 19.34 -14.62
N ALA A 36 11.78 20.29 -14.17
CA ALA A 36 13.23 20.20 -14.31
C ALA A 36 13.84 19.05 -13.49
N HIS A 37 13.40 18.86 -12.25
CA HIS A 37 13.81 17.72 -11.41
C HIS A 37 13.44 16.38 -12.06
N THR A 38 12.20 16.25 -12.52
CA THR A 38 11.71 15.02 -13.17
C THR A 38 12.46 14.72 -14.47
N ALA A 39 12.73 15.75 -15.28
CA ALA A 39 13.52 15.62 -16.50
C ALA A 39 14.97 15.23 -16.21
N HIS A 40 15.59 15.79 -15.17
CA HIS A 40 16.97 15.46 -14.78
C HIS A 40 17.10 14.05 -14.20
N ALA A 41 16.11 13.60 -13.42
CA ALA A 41 16.04 12.24 -12.88
C ALA A 41 15.92 11.15 -13.97
N ALA A 42 15.42 11.51 -15.15
CA ALA A 42 15.27 10.60 -16.28
C ALA A 42 16.56 10.45 -17.13
N LEU A 43 17.63 11.19 -16.81
CA LEU A 43 18.91 11.09 -17.51
C LEU A 43 19.73 9.89 -17.00
N PRO A 44 20.43 9.14 -17.88
CA PRO A 44 21.26 8.00 -17.49
C PRO A 44 22.38 8.36 -16.49
N ASP A 45 22.89 9.59 -16.56
CA ASP A 45 23.99 10.11 -15.74
C ASP A 45 23.53 11.25 -14.82
N SER A 46 22.33 11.14 -14.24
CA SER A 46 21.79 12.19 -13.36
C SER A 46 22.72 12.46 -12.17
N ASN A 47 23.01 13.73 -11.88
CA ASN A 47 23.90 14.12 -10.79
C ASN A 47 23.11 14.28 -9.48
N PRO A 48 23.41 13.52 -8.41
CA PRO A 48 22.70 13.61 -7.13
C PRO A 48 22.70 15.01 -6.50
N ALA A 49 23.79 15.78 -6.66
CA ALA A 49 23.87 17.14 -6.13
C ALA A 49 22.92 18.10 -6.86
N THR A 50 22.81 17.95 -8.18
CA THR A 50 21.86 18.73 -9.00
C THR A 50 20.42 18.36 -8.68
N LEU A 51 20.14 17.08 -8.48
CA LEU A 51 18.82 16.58 -8.11
C LEU A 51 18.38 17.13 -6.74
N ASN A 52 19.28 17.08 -5.75
CA ASN A 52 19.03 17.64 -4.42
C ASN A 52 18.79 19.15 -4.47
N ARG A 53 19.58 19.90 -5.24
CA ARG A 53 19.39 21.35 -5.39
C ARG A 53 18.02 21.67 -5.99
N LEU A 54 17.64 21.00 -7.08
CA LEU A 54 16.34 21.20 -7.73
C LEU A 54 15.17 20.86 -6.80
N LEU A 55 15.33 19.82 -5.96
CA LEU A 55 14.35 19.47 -4.95
C LEU A 55 14.24 20.56 -3.87
N THR A 56 15.37 21.02 -3.32
CA THR A 56 15.39 22.11 -2.31
C THR A 56 14.77 23.39 -2.85
N ASP A 57 15.08 23.76 -4.09
CA ASP A 57 14.53 24.96 -4.73
C ASP A 57 13.01 24.80 -4.94
N ALA A 58 12.54 23.61 -5.36
CA ALA A 58 11.12 23.32 -5.49
C ALA A 58 10.37 23.36 -4.15
N LEU A 59 10.97 22.84 -3.07
CA LEU A 59 10.42 22.90 -1.71
C LEU A 59 10.39 24.32 -1.15
N THR A 60 11.36 25.16 -1.52
CA THR A 60 11.40 26.58 -1.13
C THR A 60 10.33 27.39 -1.88
N ALA A 61 10.20 27.18 -3.20
CA ALA A 61 9.15 27.78 -4.01
C ALA A 61 7.74 27.34 -3.54
N ARG A 62 7.61 26.07 -3.13
CA ARG A 62 6.43 25.53 -2.45
C ARG A 62 6.09 26.34 -1.21
N ASP A 63 7.00 26.51 -0.26
CA ASP A 63 6.73 27.21 0.99
C ASP A 63 6.29 28.68 0.75
N ALA A 64 6.89 29.34 -0.25
CA ALA A 64 6.49 30.67 -0.69
C ALA A 64 5.08 30.71 -1.31
N CYS A 65 4.72 29.70 -2.12
CA CYS A 65 3.37 29.54 -2.68
C CYS A 65 2.34 29.23 -1.56
N PHE A 66 2.65 28.34 -0.61
CA PHE A 66 1.80 27.97 0.54
C PHE A 66 1.42 29.16 1.41
N LYS A 67 2.41 29.98 1.76
CA LYS A 67 2.21 31.18 2.61
C LYS A 67 1.24 32.18 1.97
N LYS A 68 1.15 32.20 0.64
CA LYS A 68 0.37 33.19 -0.11
C LYS A 68 -1.06 32.76 -0.41
N TYR A 69 -1.35 31.45 -0.50
CA TYR A 69 -2.63 31.01 -1.06
C TYR A 69 -3.46 30.00 -0.23
N GLN A 70 -3.00 29.48 0.91
CA GLN A 70 -3.75 28.54 1.79
C GLN A 70 -4.51 27.44 1.02
N TRP A 71 -3.79 26.44 0.50
CA TRP A 71 -4.23 25.62 -0.64
C TRP A 71 -4.80 24.20 -0.36
N SER A 72 -5.44 23.64 -1.40
CA SER A 72 -6.39 22.51 -1.43
C SER A 72 -5.78 21.10 -1.55
N ARG A 73 -6.63 20.06 -1.38
CA ARG A 73 -6.30 18.60 -1.40
C ARG A 73 -5.49 18.10 -2.61
N GLU A 74 -5.56 18.75 -3.75
CA GLU A 74 -4.86 18.33 -4.98
C GLU A 74 -3.36 18.62 -4.92
N VAL A 75 -2.96 19.66 -4.17
CA VAL A 75 -1.56 20.03 -3.96
C VAL A 75 -0.93 19.22 -2.85
N ASP A 76 -1.68 18.85 -1.80
CA ASP A 76 -1.23 17.86 -0.81
C ASP A 76 -0.91 16.51 -1.47
N ALA A 77 -1.69 16.11 -2.48
CA ALA A 77 -1.41 14.90 -3.25
C ALA A 77 -0.12 15.04 -4.07
N ALA A 78 0.13 16.20 -4.70
CA ALA A 78 1.36 16.46 -5.44
C ALA A 78 2.60 16.57 -4.53
N VAL A 79 2.47 17.15 -3.35
CA VAL A 79 3.55 17.29 -2.35
C VAL A 79 3.88 15.98 -1.67
N ASN A 80 2.88 15.15 -1.32
CA ASN A 80 3.14 13.80 -0.82
C ASN A 80 3.80 12.92 -1.89
N ALA A 81 3.48 13.13 -3.17
CA ALA A 81 4.18 12.46 -4.28
C ALA A 81 5.65 12.94 -4.45
N LEU A 82 6.00 14.14 -3.95
CA LEU A 82 7.38 14.63 -3.90
C LEU A 82 8.16 14.10 -2.69
N ALA A 83 7.48 13.91 -1.55
CA ALA A 83 8.10 13.35 -0.34
C ALA A 83 8.45 11.87 -0.46
N HIS A 84 7.68 11.13 -1.26
CA HIS A 84 7.90 9.71 -1.52
C HIS A 84 7.83 9.42 -3.02
N PRO A 85 8.97 9.27 -3.72
CA PRO A 85 8.99 8.92 -5.13
C PRO A 85 8.13 7.69 -5.38
N VAL A 86 7.29 7.74 -6.41
CA VAL A 86 6.43 6.60 -6.78
C VAL A 86 7.07 5.84 -7.92
N TYR A 87 7.46 4.59 -7.67
CA TYR A 87 7.88 3.67 -8.72
C TYR A 87 6.68 2.90 -9.24
N VAL A 88 6.36 3.10 -10.51
CA VAL A 88 5.31 2.34 -11.20
C VAL A 88 5.94 1.09 -11.80
N VAL A 89 5.56 -0.07 -11.28
CA VAL A 89 6.06 -1.38 -11.73
C VAL A 89 4.95 -2.18 -12.41
N PRO A 90 5.22 -2.87 -13.52
CA PRO A 90 4.26 -3.81 -14.09
C PRO A 90 4.09 -5.02 -13.18
N ALA A 91 2.92 -5.65 -13.18
CA ALA A 91 2.64 -6.84 -12.38
C ALA A 91 3.57 -8.03 -12.72
N SER A 92 4.12 -8.06 -13.93
CA SER A 92 5.14 -9.02 -14.36
C SER A 92 6.51 -8.80 -13.71
N ALA A 93 6.80 -7.60 -13.20
CA ALA A 93 8.00 -7.28 -12.43
C ALA A 93 7.85 -7.64 -10.94
N ILE A 94 6.69 -8.14 -10.53
CA ILE A 94 6.44 -8.61 -9.17
C ILE A 94 6.66 -10.10 -9.12
N THR A 95 7.57 -10.54 -8.26
CA THR A 95 7.95 -11.95 -8.14
C THR A 95 7.99 -12.38 -6.67
N SER A 96 8.15 -13.68 -6.43
CA SER A 96 8.47 -14.23 -5.12
C SER A 96 9.83 -14.90 -5.14
N GLY A 97 10.52 -14.87 -4.01
CA GLY A 97 11.70 -15.69 -3.76
C GLY A 97 11.39 -17.18 -3.73
N ALA A 98 12.44 -17.98 -3.63
CA ALA A 98 12.30 -19.41 -3.34
C ALA A 98 11.72 -19.61 -1.93
N LEU A 99 10.95 -20.68 -1.75
CA LEU A 99 10.51 -21.11 -0.42
C LEU A 99 11.74 -21.50 0.41
N ARG A 100 11.92 -20.83 1.55
CA ARG A 100 12.96 -21.13 2.54
C ARG A 100 12.30 -21.85 3.70
N GLN A 101 12.86 -23.00 4.09
CA GLN A 101 12.38 -23.72 5.27
C GLN A 101 12.93 -23.03 6.52
N SER A 102 12.01 -22.55 7.36
CA SER A 102 12.24 -22.12 8.74
C SER A 102 11.79 -23.24 9.69
N PRO A 103 12.17 -23.23 10.98
CA PRO A 103 11.85 -24.31 11.90
C PRO A 103 10.37 -24.72 11.90
N ASN A 104 9.42 -23.79 11.77
CA ASN A 104 7.99 -24.11 11.81
C ASN A 104 7.19 -23.51 10.62
N ALA A 105 7.86 -23.17 9.52
CA ALA A 105 7.21 -22.55 8.37
C ALA A 105 8.02 -22.69 7.07
N TYR A 106 7.36 -22.47 5.94
CA TYR A 106 8.02 -22.03 4.71
C TYR A 106 7.84 -20.53 4.54
N ASP A 107 8.95 -19.80 4.40
CA ASP A 107 8.95 -18.36 4.21
C ASP A 107 9.42 -18.00 2.81
N TYR A 108 8.84 -16.95 2.24
CA TYR A 108 9.34 -16.37 1.00
C TYR A 108 9.10 -14.86 0.97
N ASP A 109 10.05 -14.17 0.33
CA ASP A 109 10.00 -12.73 0.15
C ASP A 109 9.21 -12.39 -1.12
N LEU A 110 8.49 -11.28 -1.09
CA LEU A 110 7.85 -10.66 -2.24
C LEU A 110 8.78 -9.57 -2.78
N PHE A 111 9.14 -9.68 -4.04
CA PHE A 111 10.06 -8.77 -4.72
C PHE A 111 9.35 -7.91 -5.76
N ALA A 112 9.84 -6.69 -5.93
CA ALA A 112 9.55 -5.83 -7.06
C ALA A 112 10.86 -5.51 -7.78
N GLU A 113 10.90 -5.70 -9.09
CA GLU A 113 12.02 -5.24 -9.93
C GLU A 113 11.84 -3.75 -10.22
N ILE A 114 12.69 -2.93 -9.60
CA ILE A 114 12.67 -1.48 -9.74
C ILE A 114 13.72 -1.06 -10.77
N PRO A 115 13.34 -0.36 -11.86
CA PRO A 115 14.30 0.12 -12.85
C PRO A 115 15.42 0.95 -12.21
N GLY A 116 16.67 0.57 -12.45
CA GLY A 116 17.86 1.24 -11.90
C GLY A 116 18.27 0.80 -10.49
N HIS A 117 17.42 0.05 -9.76
CA HIS A 117 17.70 -0.37 -8.37
C HIS A 117 17.62 -1.90 -8.17
N GLY A 118 17.11 -2.65 -9.16
CA GLY A 118 17.02 -4.11 -9.10
C GLY A 118 15.89 -4.60 -8.18
N LYS A 119 16.08 -5.76 -7.55
CA LYS A 119 15.07 -6.40 -6.70
C LYS A 119 14.98 -5.73 -5.34
N VAL A 120 13.78 -5.28 -4.98
CA VAL A 120 13.45 -4.73 -3.66
C VAL A 120 12.39 -5.59 -2.98
N ILE A 121 12.59 -5.91 -1.71
CA ILE A 121 11.62 -6.63 -0.89
C ILE A 121 10.54 -5.63 -0.44
N TRP A 122 9.27 -5.97 -0.70
CA TRP A 122 8.11 -5.16 -0.31
C TRP A 122 7.09 -5.96 0.51
N GLY A 123 7.41 -7.20 0.82
CA GLY A 123 6.59 -8.05 1.67
C GLY A 123 7.23 -9.38 1.94
N VAL A 124 6.70 -10.08 2.93
CA VAL A 124 7.11 -11.43 3.31
C VAL A 124 5.85 -12.23 3.61
N ALA A 125 5.83 -13.48 3.17
CA ALA A 125 4.78 -14.41 3.51
C ALA A 125 5.36 -15.65 4.16
N SER A 126 4.64 -16.14 5.15
CA SER A 126 4.98 -17.31 5.95
C SER A 126 3.85 -18.32 5.85
N LEU A 127 4.21 -19.57 5.56
CA LEU A 127 3.32 -20.72 5.48
C LEU A 127 3.62 -21.62 6.69
N PRO A 128 2.90 -21.47 7.82
CA PRO A 128 3.12 -22.31 8.99
C PRO A 128 2.94 -23.78 8.64
N CYS A 129 3.71 -24.63 9.28
CA CYS A 129 3.58 -26.07 9.13
C CYS A 129 3.91 -26.82 10.41
N THR A 130 3.43 -28.05 10.50
CA THR A 130 3.83 -28.98 11.55
C THR A 130 5.11 -29.69 11.14
N LEU A 131 6.11 -29.74 12.02
CA LEU A 131 7.28 -30.58 11.78
C LEU A 131 6.96 -32.04 12.12
N LEU A 132 7.22 -32.93 11.16
CA LEU A 132 7.21 -34.38 11.34
C LEU A 132 8.53 -34.94 10.78
N ASP A 133 9.34 -35.57 11.64
CA ASP A 133 10.67 -36.10 11.29
C ASP A 133 11.61 -35.08 10.62
N GLY A 134 11.61 -33.84 11.13
CA GLY A 134 12.40 -32.74 10.58
C GLY A 134 11.88 -32.19 9.24
N LYS A 135 10.76 -32.70 8.75
CA LYS A 135 10.10 -32.25 7.53
C LYS A 135 8.84 -31.46 7.86
N CYS A 136 8.71 -30.32 7.21
CA CYS A 136 7.55 -29.45 7.30
C CYS A 136 6.37 -30.12 6.55
N PHE A 137 5.42 -30.66 7.30
CA PHE A 137 4.31 -31.48 6.81
C PHE A 137 2.99 -30.83 7.17
N ASN A 138 2.21 -30.46 6.14
CA ASN A 138 0.87 -29.85 6.23
C ASN A 138 0.86 -28.53 7.02
N PRO A 139 0.14 -27.47 6.59
CA PRO A 139 -0.28 -26.49 7.58
C PRO A 139 -1.09 -27.26 8.63
N GLY A 140 -0.63 -27.22 9.88
CA GLY A 140 -1.50 -27.51 11.01
C GLY A 140 -2.69 -26.53 11.02
N PRO A 141 -3.41 -26.37 12.14
CA PRO A 141 -4.52 -25.40 12.21
C PRO A 141 -4.11 -23.93 11.99
N ALA A 142 -2.82 -23.63 11.85
CA ALA A 142 -2.31 -22.30 11.61
C ALA A 142 -2.37 -21.94 10.10
N ALA A 143 -3.21 -20.96 9.76
CA ALA A 143 -3.27 -20.44 8.40
C ALA A 143 -2.05 -19.56 8.08
N PRO A 144 -1.68 -19.41 6.79
CA PRO A 144 -0.60 -18.54 6.35
C PRO A 144 -0.73 -17.11 6.88
N ASN A 145 0.40 -16.43 7.03
CA ASN A 145 0.47 -15.01 7.38
C ASN A 145 1.28 -14.24 6.34
N MET A 146 0.99 -12.96 6.16
CA MET A 146 1.64 -12.13 5.15
C MET A 146 1.75 -10.68 5.65
N TYR A 147 2.96 -10.15 5.56
CA TYR A 147 3.27 -8.75 5.77
C TYR A 147 3.55 -8.09 4.42
N ILE A 148 2.91 -6.96 4.16
CA ILE A 148 3.04 -6.19 2.92
C ILE A 148 3.26 -4.73 3.29
N ASP A 149 4.30 -4.14 2.73
CA ASP A 149 4.49 -2.70 2.75
C ASP A 149 4.95 -2.20 1.37
N THR A 150 4.11 -1.38 0.73
CA THR A 150 4.47 -0.76 -0.53
C THR A 150 5.40 0.43 -0.34
N ARG A 151 5.60 0.90 0.89
CA ARG A 151 6.61 1.90 1.23
C ARG A 151 7.90 1.18 1.56
N VAL A 152 8.89 1.33 0.71
CA VAL A 152 10.18 0.66 0.85
C VAL A 152 11.29 1.70 0.87
N THR A 153 12.45 1.34 1.43
CA THR A 153 13.61 2.24 1.41
C THR A 153 14.53 1.86 0.24
N ILE A 154 14.77 2.81 -0.66
CA ILE A 154 15.74 2.70 -1.76
C ILE A 154 16.73 3.85 -1.61
N ASP A 155 18.03 3.53 -1.58
CA ASP A 155 19.12 4.51 -1.44
C ASP A 155 18.93 5.50 -0.28
N GLY A 156 18.43 4.99 0.86
CA GLY A 156 18.16 5.78 2.06
C GLY A 156 16.92 6.67 2.01
N ARG A 157 16.05 6.51 1.00
CA ARG A 157 14.80 7.27 0.85
C ARG A 157 13.59 6.35 0.85
N GLU A 158 12.52 6.76 1.52
CA GLU A 158 11.23 6.06 1.44
C GLU A 158 10.57 6.33 0.09
N VAL A 159 10.23 5.27 -0.63
CA VAL A 159 9.59 5.30 -1.94
C VAL A 159 8.34 4.43 -1.92
N VAL A 160 7.36 4.75 -2.77
CA VAL A 160 6.11 3.98 -2.88
C VAL A 160 6.12 3.14 -4.14
N ILE A 161 5.86 1.84 -4.00
CA ILE A 161 5.66 0.93 -5.13
C ILE A 161 4.18 0.96 -5.54
N GLN A 162 3.94 1.34 -6.80
CA GLN A 162 2.63 1.25 -7.43
C GLN A 162 2.64 0.16 -8.52
N ILE A 163 1.78 -0.84 -8.36
CA ILE A 163 1.69 -1.95 -9.31
C ILE A 163 0.65 -1.65 -10.40
N ARG A 164 1.00 -1.89 -11.67
CA ARG A 164 0.10 -1.82 -12.82
C ARG A 164 -0.08 -3.19 -13.47
N GLY A 165 -1.32 -3.55 -13.75
CA GLY A 165 -1.66 -4.74 -14.51
C GLY A 165 -1.55 -4.52 -16.02
N GLU A 166 -2.06 -5.49 -16.76
CA GLU A 166 -2.30 -5.35 -18.20
C GLU A 166 -3.20 -4.14 -18.48
N GLU A 167 -3.02 -3.51 -19.65
CA GLU A 167 -3.71 -2.26 -20.04
C GLU A 167 -3.43 -1.05 -19.13
N SER A 168 -2.31 -1.05 -18.38
CA SER A 168 -1.91 0.08 -17.51
C SER A 168 -2.87 0.40 -16.36
N LYS A 169 -3.81 -0.50 -16.02
CA LYS A 169 -4.72 -0.32 -14.88
C LYS A 169 -3.98 -0.52 -13.57
N ARG A 170 -4.23 0.34 -12.58
CA ARG A 170 -3.65 0.21 -11.23
C ARG A 170 -4.19 -1.06 -10.57
N MET A 171 -3.29 -1.91 -10.07
CA MET A 171 -3.62 -3.08 -9.27
C MET A 171 -3.36 -2.80 -7.79
N ALA A 172 -4.19 -3.35 -6.91
CA ALA A 172 -3.94 -3.32 -5.49
C ALA A 172 -2.77 -4.26 -5.14
N ALA A 173 -1.79 -3.77 -4.38
CA ALA A 173 -0.63 -4.57 -3.98
C ALA A 173 -1.04 -5.84 -3.22
N THR A 174 -2.04 -5.73 -2.34
CA THR A 174 -2.65 -6.86 -1.63
C THR A 174 -3.19 -7.93 -2.57
N THR A 175 -3.86 -7.55 -3.68
CA THR A 175 -4.37 -8.50 -4.67
C THR A 175 -3.24 -9.28 -5.34
N VAL A 176 -2.14 -8.60 -5.69
CA VAL A 176 -0.98 -9.25 -6.31
C VAL A 176 -0.30 -10.20 -5.34
N ALA A 177 -0.12 -9.77 -4.08
CA ALA A 177 0.48 -10.60 -3.04
C ALA A 177 -0.36 -11.83 -2.72
N LEU A 178 -1.69 -11.69 -2.60
CA LEU A 178 -2.61 -12.81 -2.39
C LEU A 178 -2.54 -13.82 -3.53
N ARG A 179 -2.46 -13.37 -4.79
CA ARG A 179 -2.32 -14.28 -5.94
C ARG A 179 -1.05 -15.12 -5.81
N ILE A 180 0.09 -14.49 -5.57
CA ILE A 180 1.38 -15.18 -5.38
C ILE A 180 1.30 -16.15 -4.20
N LEU A 181 0.66 -15.75 -3.10
CA LEU A 181 0.48 -16.60 -1.94
C LEU A 181 -0.33 -17.86 -2.22
N HIS A 182 -1.43 -17.73 -2.94
CA HIS A 182 -2.24 -18.88 -3.33
C HIS A 182 -1.46 -19.81 -4.27
N GLU A 183 -0.78 -19.26 -5.28
CA GLU A 183 0.04 -20.03 -6.22
C GLU A 183 1.14 -20.80 -5.49
N ARG A 184 1.90 -20.14 -4.59
CA ARG A 184 2.97 -20.78 -3.83
C ARG A 184 2.47 -21.83 -2.85
N PHE A 185 1.34 -21.57 -2.20
CA PHE A 185 0.74 -22.53 -1.29
C PHE A 185 0.24 -23.78 -2.04
N GLU A 186 -0.45 -23.60 -3.17
CA GLU A 186 -0.93 -24.68 -4.03
C GLU A 186 0.24 -25.47 -4.63
N GLU A 187 1.33 -24.80 -5.02
CA GLU A 187 2.56 -25.43 -5.49
C GLU A 187 3.20 -26.30 -4.40
N ALA A 188 3.32 -25.79 -3.17
CA ALA A 188 3.98 -26.47 -2.06
C ALA A 188 3.15 -27.64 -1.50
N PHE A 189 1.85 -27.47 -1.35
CA PHE A 189 0.98 -28.41 -0.64
C PHE A 189 -0.02 -29.17 -1.52
N LYS A 190 -0.04 -28.88 -2.83
CA LYS A 190 -0.91 -29.52 -3.84
C LYS A 190 -2.41 -29.45 -3.49
N LYS A 191 -2.82 -28.41 -2.78
CA LYS A 191 -4.21 -28.14 -2.37
C LYS A 191 -4.49 -26.63 -2.30
N PRO A 192 -5.74 -26.19 -2.52
CA PRO A 192 -6.09 -24.78 -2.43
C PRO A 192 -5.96 -24.23 -1.00
N LEU A 193 -5.60 -22.95 -0.91
CA LEU A 193 -5.56 -22.24 0.36
C LEU A 193 -6.98 -21.94 0.87
N ALA A 194 -7.44 -22.70 1.86
CA ALA A 194 -8.81 -22.59 2.40
C ALA A 194 -9.00 -21.45 3.42
N GLU A 195 -7.97 -21.19 4.23
CA GLU A 195 -7.99 -20.17 5.29
C GLU A 195 -6.77 -19.27 5.21
N LEU A 196 -6.90 -18.01 5.64
CA LEU A 196 -5.82 -17.05 5.68
C LEU A 196 -5.88 -16.22 6.96
N SER A 197 -4.90 -16.40 7.85
CA SER A 197 -4.83 -15.69 9.12
C SER A 197 -3.85 -14.52 9.07
N GLY A 198 -3.94 -13.63 10.05
CA GLY A 198 -2.93 -12.60 10.24
C GLY A 198 -3.33 -11.58 11.27
N HIS A 199 -2.37 -10.71 11.55
CA HIS A 199 -2.56 -9.52 12.37
C HIS A 199 -2.67 -8.31 11.44
N LEU A 200 -3.52 -7.33 11.77
CA LEU A 200 -3.55 -6.09 11.01
C LEU A 200 -2.24 -5.30 11.19
N ALA A 201 -1.52 -5.07 10.08
CA ALA A 201 -0.42 -4.11 10.05
C ALA A 201 -0.92 -2.70 10.41
N ALA A 202 -0.05 -1.85 10.96
CA ALA A 202 -0.39 -0.54 11.54
C ALA A 202 -1.34 0.32 10.68
N ILE A 203 -1.09 0.41 9.36
CA ILE A 203 -1.95 1.18 8.45
C ILE A 203 -3.36 0.57 8.34
N ASN A 204 -3.46 -0.75 8.20
CA ASN A 204 -4.75 -1.43 8.16
C ASN A 204 -5.44 -1.42 9.52
N LEU A 205 -4.68 -1.46 10.61
CA LEU A 205 -5.21 -1.31 11.97
C LEU A 205 -5.81 0.08 12.16
N ALA A 206 -5.11 1.16 11.77
CA ALA A 206 -5.64 2.51 11.84
C ALA A 206 -6.95 2.67 11.04
N ASN A 207 -6.98 2.14 9.80
CA ASN A 207 -8.18 2.12 8.98
C ASN A 207 -9.31 1.30 9.63
N PHE A 208 -8.98 0.16 10.26
CA PHE A 208 -9.95 -0.66 10.99
C PHE A 208 -10.51 0.10 12.19
N GLN A 209 -9.66 0.72 12.99
CA GLN A 209 -10.06 1.49 14.18
C GLN A 209 -11.00 2.64 13.79
N GLN A 210 -10.72 3.34 12.69
CA GLN A 210 -11.60 4.39 12.17
C GLN A 210 -12.96 3.84 11.74
N GLU A 211 -12.99 2.78 10.92
CA GLU A 211 -14.24 2.14 10.48
C GLU A 211 -15.03 1.54 11.64
N PHE A 212 -14.35 0.95 12.61
CA PHE A 212 -14.94 0.37 13.82
C PHE A 212 -15.58 1.47 14.69
N ALA A 213 -14.85 2.56 14.94
CA ALA A 213 -15.36 3.70 15.71
C ALA A 213 -16.53 4.37 14.99
N GLU A 214 -16.45 4.60 13.67
CA GLU A 214 -17.55 5.13 12.86
C GLU A 214 -18.83 4.29 13.04
N ARG A 215 -18.70 2.96 13.01
CA ARG A 215 -19.82 2.03 13.17
C ARG A 215 -20.39 2.00 14.57
N ARG A 216 -19.54 1.97 15.60
CA ARG A 216 -19.97 1.97 17.00
C ARG A 216 -20.58 3.31 17.41
N TYR A 217 -19.88 4.39 17.12
CA TYR A 217 -20.22 5.74 17.58
C TYR A 217 -21.38 6.35 16.79
N LYS A 218 -21.37 6.25 15.46
CA LYS A 218 -22.39 6.93 14.63
C LYS A 218 -23.56 6.05 14.24
N LYS A 219 -23.31 4.76 14.02
CA LYS A 219 -24.35 3.82 13.56
C LYS A 219 -24.96 3.01 14.69
N GLY A 220 -24.45 3.13 15.91
CA GLY A 220 -24.95 2.42 17.09
C GLY A 220 -24.86 0.89 16.98
N GLN A 221 -24.00 0.37 16.09
CA GLN A 221 -23.88 -1.07 15.84
C GLN A 221 -23.32 -1.79 17.07
N SER A 222 -23.69 -3.05 17.28
CA SER A 222 -23.04 -3.91 18.27
C SER A 222 -21.54 -4.08 17.98
N GLU A 223 -20.76 -4.55 18.96
CA GLU A 223 -19.33 -4.80 18.74
C GLU A 223 -19.08 -5.79 17.60
N ASP A 224 -19.87 -6.87 17.55
CA ASP A 224 -19.73 -7.91 16.54
C ASP A 224 -20.09 -7.41 15.14
N GLU A 225 -21.17 -6.63 15.00
CA GLU A 225 -21.53 -6.00 13.72
C GLU A 225 -20.50 -4.98 13.28
N ALA A 226 -19.98 -4.17 14.22
CA ALA A 226 -18.99 -3.15 13.94
C ALA A 226 -17.66 -3.76 13.48
N LYS A 227 -17.16 -4.80 14.17
CA LYS A 227 -15.89 -5.45 13.80
C LYS A 227 -15.99 -6.18 12.47
N GLN A 228 -17.11 -6.86 12.20
CA GLN A 228 -17.37 -7.52 10.91
C GLN A 228 -17.54 -6.50 9.78
N GLY A 229 -18.24 -5.40 10.03
CA GLY A 229 -18.40 -4.32 9.07
C GLY A 229 -17.07 -3.63 8.76
N ALA A 230 -16.25 -3.36 9.78
CA ALA A 230 -14.97 -2.68 9.63
C ALA A 230 -13.97 -3.51 8.83
N ILE A 231 -13.82 -4.81 9.14
CA ILE A 231 -12.87 -5.65 8.40
C ILE A 231 -13.21 -5.76 6.91
N ARG A 232 -14.50 -5.82 6.57
CA ARG A 232 -14.97 -5.89 5.17
C ARG A 232 -14.77 -4.58 4.42
N ALA A 233 -14.73 -3.44 5.12
CA ALA A 233 -14.57 -2.12 4.53
C ALA A 233 -13.11 -1.80 4.19
N ILE A 234 -12.15 -2.30 4.98
CA ILE A 234 -10.73 -2.04 4.76
C ILE A 234 -10.11 -2.92 3.67
N SER A 235 -8.92 -2.53 3.21
CA SER A 235 -8.20 -3.24 2.14
C SER A 235 -7.99 -4.73 2.43
N PHE A 236 -7.74 -5.10 3.69
CA PHE A 236 -7.52 -6.48 4.10
C PHE A 236 -8.70 -7.38 3.72
N GLY A 237 -9.92 -7.03 4.16
CA GLY A 237 -11.11 -7.85 3.91
C GLY A 237 -11.62 -7.69 2.48
N LYS A 238 -11.67 -6.44 1.98
CA LYS A 238 -12.17 -6.13 0.63
C LYS A 238 -11.48 -6.96 -0.46
N HIS A 239 -10.16 -7.07 -0.41
CA HIS A 239 -9.41 -7.81 -1.44
C HIS A 239 -9.49 -9.33 -1.27
N ARG A 240 -9.70 -9.85 -0.06
CA ARG A 240 -9.90 -11.29 0.18
C ARG A 240 -11.29 -11.75 -0.25
N MET A 241 -12.31 -10.91 -0.12
CA MET A 241 -13.66 -11.23 -0.58
C MET A 241 -13.82 -11.17 -2.10
N ALA A 242 -13.01 -10.34 -2.76
CA ALA A 242 -13.12 -10.12 -4.20
C ALA A 242 -12.66 -11.37 -4.99
N PRO A 243 -13.23 -11.60 -6.18
CA PRO A 243 -12.68 -12.58 -7.12
C PRO A 243 -11.20 -12.28 -7.43
N PRO A 244 -10.34 -13.30 -7.59
CA PRO A 244 -10.64 -14.74 -7.56
C PRO A 244 -10.55 -15.41 -6.16
N PHE A 245 -10.37 -14.63 -5.08
CA PHE A 245 -10.09 -15.19 -3.76
C PHE A 245 -11.32 -15.64 -3.00
N ASN A 246 -12.45 -14.93 -3.16
CA ASN A 246 -13.79 -15.36 -2.74
C ASN A 246 -13.90 -15.87 -1.28
N TYR A 247 -13.14 -15.29 -0.34
CA TYR A 247 -13.32 -15.58 1.10
C TYR A 247 -14.64 -14.97 1.58
N ARG A 248 -15.49 -15.76 2.25
CA ARG A 248 -16.87 -15.35 2.61
C ARG A 248 -17.04 -15.00 4.08
N ALA A 249 -16.19 -15.55 4.94
CA ALA A 249 -16.29 -15.36 6.38
C ALA A 249 -14.98 -14.80 6.94
N PHE A 250 -15.12 -14.02 8.01
CA PHE A 250 -14.00 -13.54 8.81
C PHE A 250 -14.25 -13.88 10.28
N THR A 251 -13.31 -14.57 10.91
CA THR A 251 -13.19 -14.59 12.36
C THR A 251 -12.35 -13.38 12.76
N VAL A 252 -12.88 -12.48 13.59
CA VAL A 252 -12.18 -11.27 14.05
C VAL A 252 -12.09 -11.31 15.57
N VAL A 253 -10.87 -11.34 16.10
CA VAL A 253 -10.57 -11.31 17.53
C VAL A 253 -9.96 -9.95 17.85
N LEU A 254 -10.59 -9.23 18.78
CA LEU A 254 -10.12 -7.95 19.27
C LEU A 254 -9.20 -8.20 20.47
N GLY A 255 -7.99 -7.66 20.43
CA GLY A 255 -7.03 -7.74 21.53
C GLY A 255 -7.19 -6.60 22.52
N ASP A 256 -6.06 -6.09 23.01
CA ASP A 256 -6.01 -4.97 23.94
C ASP A 256 -6.72 -3.73 23.39
N TRP A 257 -7.08 -2.82 24.28
CA TRP A 257 -7.81 -1.61 23.93
C TRP A 257 -7.03 -0.36 24.35
N GLU A 258 -7.13 0.68 23.53
CA GLU A 258 -6.48 1.96 23.75
C GLU A 258 -7.43 3.12 23.45
N GLN A 259 -7.12 4.31 23.96
CA GLN A 259 -7.80 5.54 23.61
C GLN A 259 -7.11 6.19 22.41
N GLN A 260 -7.87 6.50 21.37
CA GLN A 260 -7.36 7.15 20.17
C GLN A 260 -8.20 8.38 19.81
N LYS A 261 -7.54 9.41 19.27
CA LYS A 261 -8.19 10.58 18.66
C LYS A 261 -8.46 10.29 17.19
N LEU A 262 -9.72 10.09 16.83
CA LEU A 262 -10.14 9.65 15.50
C LEU A 262 -10.94 10.73 14.78
N LYS A 263 -10.60 10.96 13.51
CA LYS A 263 -11.36 11.86 12.63
C LYS A 263 -12.48 11.09 11.93
N LEU A 264 -13.67 11.11 12.51
CA LEU A 264 -14.83 10.41 11.99
C LEU A 264 -15.51 11.22 10.86
N SER A 265 -16.23 10.54 9.97
CA SER A 265 -16.76 11.16 8.74
C SER A 265 -17.86 12.18 9.03
N GLY A 266 -17.64 13.45 8.69
CA GLY A 266 -18.58 14.54 8.93
C GLY A 266 -18.41 15.26 10.26
N ASP A 267 -17.51 14.80 11.14
CA ASP A 267 -17.23 15.52 12.38
C ASP A 267 -16.23 16.64 12.14
N ARG A 268 -16.48 17.81 12.73
CA ARG A 268 -15.60 18.98 12.62
C ARG A 268 -14.30 18.83 13.40
N GLU A 269 -14.30 18.03 14.45
CA GLU A 269 -13.14 17.76 15.31
C GLU A 269 -12.88 16.25 15.41
N ALA A 270 -11.72 15.88 15.94
CA ALA A 270 -11.44 14.48 16.24
C ALA A 270 -12.15 14.08 17.53
N VAL A 271 -12.66 12.85 17.58
CA VAL A 271 -13.34 12.28 18.74
C VAL A 271 -12.39 11.32 19.45
N GLU A 272 -12.30 11.41 20.77
CA GLU A 272 -11.62 10.41 21.58
C GLU A 272 -12.51 9.17 21.71
N TYR A 273 -12.02 8.02 21.25
CA TYR A 273 -12.76 6.78 21.29
C TYR A 273 -11.87 5.59 21.62
N ARG A 274 -12.43 4.65 22.40
CA ARG A 274 -11.73 3.44 22.79
C ARG A 274 -11.79 2.43 21.64
N VAL A 275 -10.63 2.06 21.12
CA VAL A 275 -10.49 1.17 19.97
C VAL A 275 -9.53 0.02 20.27
N PRO A 276 -9.61 -1.11 19.56
CA PRO A 276 -8.68 -2.21 19.74
C PRO A 276 -7.29 -1.82 19.22
N ALA A 277 -6.26 -2.00 20.05
CA ALA A 277 -4.85 -1.82 19.75
C ALA A 277 -4.26 -3.00 18.94
N LYS A 278 -4.93 -4.16 18.97
CA LYS A 278 -4.56 -5.35 18.21
C LYS A 278 -5.81 -6.04 17.66
N VAL A 279 -5.72 -6.51 16.42
CA VAL A 279 -6.81 -7.21 15.74
C VAL A 279 -6.25 -8.40 14.97
N ASP A 280 -6.73 -9.58 15.33
CA ASP A 280 -6.34 -10.85 14.73
C ASP A 280 -7.51 -11.33 13.88
N ILE A 281 -7.22 -11.70 12.62
CA ILE A 281 -8.25 -12.04 11.65
C ILE A 281 -7.91 -13.35 10.97
N THR A 282 -8.92 -14.19 10.78
CA THR A 282 -8.86 -15.33 9.87
C THR A 282 -9.96 -15.20 8.83
N ALA A 283 -9.57 -15.12 7.56
CA ALA A 283 -10.47 -15.23 6.42
C ALA A 283 -10.70 -16.72 6.10
N LYS A 284 -11.97 -17.12 5.91
CA LYS A 284 -12.41 -18.52 5.76
C LYS A 284 -13.44 -18.67 4.64
N ASP A 285 -13.82 -19.92 4.42
CA ASP A 285 -14.88 -20.34 3.48
C ASP A 285 -14.62 -19.85 2.05
N ARG A 286 -13.37 -20.02 1.58
CA ARG A 286 -13.03 -19.78 0.18
C ARG A 286 -13.87 -20.68 -0.72
N GLN A 287 -14.55 -20.08 -1.70
CA GLN A 287 -15.16 -20.83 -2.79
C GLN A 287 -14.28 -20.73 -4.05
N PRO A 288 -13.99 -21.88 -4.71
CA PRO A 288 -13.27 -21.89 -5.97
C PRO A 288 -14.02 -21.15 -7.07
#